data_AF-K9KA30-F1
#
_entry.id   AF-K9KA30-F1
#
_cell.length_a   1.000
_cell.length_b   1.000
_cell.length_c   1.000
_cell.angle_alpha   90.00
_cell.angle_beta   90.00
_cell.angle_gamma   90.00
#
_symmetry.space_group_name_H-M   'P 1'
#
loop_
_entity.id
_entity.type
_entity.pdbx_description
1 polymer ?
#
loop_
_entity_poly.entity_id
_entity_poly.type
_entity_poly.pdbx_seq_one_letter_code
_entity_poly.pdbx_strand_id
1 'polypeptide(L)' 'MAVSVTPIRDTKWLTLEVCREFQRGTCSRPDTECKFAHPSKSCQVENGRVIACFDSLK' A
#
# COMPACT_ATOMS: atom_id res chain seq x y z
N MET A 1 -9.77 -7.85 -34.34
CA MET A 1 -9.04 -8.14 -33.10
C MET A 1 -9.46 -7.09 -32.08
N ALA A 2 -10.17 -7.49 -31.02
CA ALA A 2 -10.55 -6.56 -29.95
C ALA A 2 -9.34 -6.34 -29.05
N VAL A 3 -8.72 -5.17 -29.14
CA VAL A 3 -7.70 -4.77 -28.17
C VAL A 3 -8.44 -4.39 -26.90
N SER A 4 -8.49 -5.31 -25.95
CA SER A 4 -8.90 -5.02 -24.58
C SER A 4 -7.92 -4.01 -24.01
N VAL A 5 -8.26 -2.73 -24.10
CA VAL A 5 -7.59 -1.67 -23.36
C VAL A 5 -7.95 -1.87 -21.89
N THR A 6 -7.22 -2.75 -21.23
CA THR A 6 -7.14 -2.73 -19.78
C THR A 6 -6.73 -1.31 -19.45
N PRO A 7 -7.53 -0.52 -18.71
CA PRO A 7 -7.09 0.80 -18.34
C PRO A 7 -5.86 0.57 -17.48
N ILE A 8 -4.69 0.87 -18.04
CA ILE A 8 -3.46 1.12 -17.32
C ILE A 8 -3.69 2.38 -16.47
N ARG A 9 -4.58 2.26 -15.48
CA ARG A 9 -4.52 3.09 -14.30
C ARG A 9 -3.20 2.67 -13.71
N ASP A 10 -2.15 3.45 -13.98
CA ASP A 10 -0.89 3.31 -13.32
C ASP A 10 -1.20 3.48 -11.83
N THR A 11 -1.52 2.40 -11.12
CA THR A 11 -1.81 2.41 -9.69
C THR A 11 -0.52 2.39 -8.90
N LYS A 12 0.62 2.51 -9.58
CA LYS A 12 1.95 2.43 -9.02
C LYS A 12 2.20 3.59 -8.05
N TRP A 13 1.66 4.78 -8.33
CA TRP A 13 1.70 5.92 -7.41
C TRP A 13 0.78 5.74 -6.19
N LEU A 14 -0.17 4.80 -6.24
CA LEU A 14 -0.98 4.38 -5.09
C LEU A 14 -0.28 3.30 -4.26
N THR A 15 0.87 2.76 -4.69
CA THR A 15 1.57 1.72 -3.93
C THR A 15 2.48 2.32 -2.87
N LEU A 16 2.34 1.87 -1.63
CA LEU A 16 3.17 2.23 -0.49
C LEU A 16 3.91 1.01 0.04
N GLU A 17 5.15 1.19 0.48
CA GLU A 17 5.91 0.12 1.12
C GLU A 17 5.45 -0.11 2.55
N VAL A 18 5.23 -1.37 2.93
CA VAL A 18 4.79 -1.74 4.26
C VAL A 18 5.94 -1.64 5.25
N CYS A 19 5.65 -1.14 6.45
CA CYS A 19 6.64 -1.07 7.52
C CYS A 19 7.11 -2.48 7.90
N ARG A 20 8.41 -2.75 7.69
CA ARG A 20 9.02 -4.05 8.02
C ARG A 20 8.97 -4.34 9.51
N GLU A 21 9.15 -3.33 10.35
CA GLU A 21 9.07 -3.46 11.81
C GLU A 21 7.64 -3.78 12.25
N PHE A 22 6.64 -3.17 11.61
CA PHE A 22 5.23 -3.43 11.91
C PHE A 22 4.83 -4.86 11.49
N GLN A 23 5.29 -5.31 10.32
CA GLN A 23 5.14 -6.71 9.88
C GLN A 23 5.74 -7.70 10.88
N ARG A 24 6.84 -7.32 11.54
CA ARG A 24 7.50 -8.12 12.58
C ARG A 24 6.91 -7.93 13.98
N GLY A 25 5.94 -7.03 14.15
CA GLY A 25 5.35 -6.68 15.44
C GLY A 25 6.28 -5.90 16.38
N THR A 26 7.35 -5.29 15.84
CA THR A 26 8.33 -4.52 16.62
C THR A 26 8.22 -3.01 16.41
N CYS A 27 7.30 -2.54 15.56
CA CYS A 27 7.08 -1.10 15.38
C CYS A 27 6.13 -0.57 16.47
N SER A 28 6.62 0.37 17.28
CA SER A 28 5.81 1.09 18.28
C SER A 28 5.41 2.50 17.83
N ARG A 29 5.70 2.88 16.58
CA ARG A 29 5.34 4.20 16.04
C ARG A 29 3.87 4.21 15.62
N PRO A 30 3.11 5.29 15.87
CA PRO A 30 1.76 5.44 15.32
C PRO A 30 1.84 5.53 13.78
N ASP A 31 0.78 5.11 13.10
CA ASP A 31 0.70 5.07 11.63
C ASP A 31 0.96 6.45 10.99
N THR A 32 0.56 7.53 11.67
CA THR A 32 0.78 8.92 11.22
C THR A 32 2.25 9.36 11.28
N GLU A 33 3.05 8.76 12.15
CA GLU A 33 4.47 9.12 12.36
C GLU A 33 5.42 8.11 11.71
N CYS A 34 4.90 6.99 11.19
CA CYS A 34 5.70 5.99 10.52
C CYS A 34 5.85 6.34 9.03
N LYS A 35 7.09 6.34 8.53
CA LYS A 35 7.40 6.61 7.11
C LYS A 35 6.86 5.52 6.15
N PHE A 36 6.40 4.40 6.68
CA PHE A 36 5.95 3.24 5.92
C PHE A 36 4.52 2.87 6.30
N ALA A 37 3.80 2.22 5.39
CA ALA A 37 2.40 1.89 5.61
C ALA A 37 2.23 0.82 6.70
N HIS A 38 1.29 1.05 7.62
CA HIS A 38 0.83 0.07 8.61
C HIS A 38 -0.53 -0.49 8.16
N PRO A 39 -0.56 -1.46 7.22
CA PRO A 39 -1.81 -2.06 6.79
C PRO A 39 -2.50 -2.78 7.94
N SER A 40 -3.81 -2.64 8.04
CA SER A 40 -4.61 -3.50 8.90
C SER A 40 -4.49 -4.96 8.44
N LYS A 41 -4.70 -5.93 9.34
CA LYS A 41 -4.61 -7.37 9.03
C LYS A 41 -5.48 -7.82 7.84
N SER A 42 -6.50 -7.04 7.51
CA SER A 42 -7.44 -7.29 6.41
C SER A 42 -6.99 -6.70 5.05
N CYS A 43 -5.94 -5.89 5.02
CA CYS A 43 -5.44 -5.27 3.79
C CYS A 43 -4.55 -6.24 3.00
N GLN A 44 -4.73 -6.30 1.68
CA GLN A 44 -3.86 -7.09 0.81
C GLN A 44 -2.47 -6.45 0.71
N VAL A 45 -1.45 -7.24 1.07
CA VAL A 45 -0.04 -6.90 0.89
C VAL A 45 0.50 -7.76 -0.24
N GLU A 46 1.01 -7.11 -1.29
CA GLU A 46 1.61 -7.76 -2.45
C GLU A 46 3.10 -7.41 -2.50
N ASN A 47 3.97 -8.42 -2.40
CA ASN A 47 5.43 -8.26 -2.43
C ASN A 47 5.98 -7.18 -1.47
N GLY A 48 5.38 -7.06 -0.28
CA GLY A 48 5.76 -6.06 0.73
C GLY A 48 5.23 -4.65 0.49
N ARG A 49 4.32 -4.47 -0.49
CA ARG A 49 3.66 -3.20 -0.80
C ARG A 49 2.15 -3.33 -0.63
N VAL A 50 1.50 -2.21 -0.36
CA VAL A 50 0.04 -2.09 -0.26
C VAL A 50 -0.44 -1.02 -1.20
N ILE A 51 -1.67 -1.16 -1.68
CA ILE A 51 -2.32 -0.14 -2.51
C ILE A 51 -3.14 0.74 -1.57
N ALA A 52 -2.76 2.01 -1.46
CA ALA A 52 -3.51 3.02 -0.75
C ALA A 52 -4.77 3.42 -1.53
N CYS A 53 -5.80 3.84 -0.80
CA CYS A 53 -6.96 4.46 -1.43
C CYS A 53 -6.54 5.81 -2.03
N PHE A 54 -7.04 6.12 -3.23
CA PHE A 54 -6.78 7.40 -3.92
C PHE A 54 -7.12 8.62 -3.06
N ASP A 55 -8.20 8.52 -2.28
CA ASP A 55 -8.66 9.57 -1.37
C ASP A 55 -7.69 9.83 -0.20
N SER A 56 -6.98 8.80 0.25
CA SER A 56 -6.02 8.89 1.36
C SER A 56 -4.68 9.54 0.97
N LEU A 57 -4.44 9.79 -0.32
CA LEU A 57 -3.24 10.47 -0.82
C LEU A 57 -3.52 11.93 -1.24
N LYS A 58 -4.69 12.47 -0.91
CA LYS A 58 -5.12 13.82 -1.29
C LYS A 58 -4.97 14.83 -0.14
#